data_AF-A0A9E1IZI9-F1
#
_entry.id   AF-A0A9E1IZI9-F1
#
_cell.length_a   1.000
_cell.length_b   1.000
_cell.length_c   1.000
_cell.angle_alpha   90.00
_cell.angle_beta   90.00
_cell.angle_gamma   90.00
#
_symmetry.space_group_name_H-M   'P 1'
#
loop_
_entity.id
_entity.type
_entity.pdbx_description
1 polymer ?
#
loop_
_entity_poly.entity_id
_entity_poly.type
_entity_poly.pdbx_seq_one_letter_code
_entity_poly.pdbx_strand_id
1 'polypeptide(L)'
;MAEDNPISVEEVRSAQESLKNGINLHEKKSFKESIEEFKKTAMTHPFDSKHVEELGVKLKSGSYKLQQESIAYMGCAAVHLNKLIQGLEDGQRQEVPVDDSLMNAFKEWQ
;
A
#
# COMPACT_ATOMS: atom_id res chain seq x y z
N MET A 1 -17.59 7.38 1.65
CA MET A 1 -16.66 8.52 1.68
C MET A 1 -15.94 8.37 3.00
N ALA A 2 -14.66 7.98 3.00
CA ALA A 2 -13.91 8.00 4.25
C ALA A 2 -13.87 9.46 4.70
N GLU A 3 -14.39 9.70 5.90
CA GLU A 3 -14.61 11.01 6.50
C GLU A 3 -13.29 11.80 6.61
N ASP A 4 -13.40 13.13 6.66
CA ASP A 4 -12.37 14.19 6.77
C ASP A 4 -11.38 14.05 7.95
N ASN A 5 -10.92 12.85 8.27
CA ASN A 5 -9.89 12.64 9.29
C ASN A 5 -8.51 12.90 8.69
N PRO A 6 -7.72 13.80 9.29
CA PRO A 6 -6.35 14.02 8.84
C PRO A 6 -5.54 12.74 9.00
N ILE A 7 -4.70 12.47 8.00
CA ILE A 7 -3.76 11.34 8.05
C ILE A 7 -2.75 11.58 9.17
N SER A 8 -2.53 10.56 9.98
CA SER A 8 -1.60 10.59 11.10
C SER A 8 -0.25 9.93 10.75
N VAL A 9 0.80 10.34 11.44
CA VAL A 9 2.14 9.73 11.36
C VAL A 9 2.08 8.22 11.66
N GLU A 10 1.24 7.80 12.60
CA GLU A 10 1.09 6.39 12.99
C GLU A 10 0.41 5.55 11.91
N GLU A 11 -0.57 6.10 11.19
CA GLU A 11 -1.13 5.43 10.00
C GLU A 11 -0.04 5.19 8.94
N VAL A 12 0.80 6.20 8.67
CA VAL A 12 1.89 6.04 7.69
C VAL A 12 2.91 5.00 8.14
N ARG A 13 3.32 5.02 9.41
CA ARG A 13 4.25 4.03 9.98
C ARG A 13 3.68 2.61 9.88
N SER A 14 2.41 2.43 10.26
CA SER A 14 1.73 1.14 10.18
C SER A 14 1.62 0.64 8.73
N ALA A 15 1.28 1.53 7.79
CA ALA A 15 1.20 1.22 6.37
C ALA A 15 2.56 0.81 5.79
N GLN A 16 3.66 1.49 6.17
CA GLN A 16 5.03 1.13 5.79
C GLN A 16 5.44 -0.24 6.34
N GLU A 17 5.12 -0.53 7.60
CA GLU A 17 5.44 -1.81 8.23
C GLU A 17 4.74 -2.96 7.52
N SER A 18 3.43 -2.84 7.25
CA SER A 18 2.68 -3.84 6.48
C SER A 18 3.24 -4.00 5.06
N LEU A 19 3.60 -2.91 4.37
CA LEU A 19 4.19 -3.01 3.03
C LEU A 19 5.51 -3.79 3.06
N LYS A 20 6.39 -3.47 4.02
CA LYS A 20 7.67 -4.15 4.22
C LYS A 20 7.49 -5.64 4.55
N ASN A 21 6.53 -5.96 5.42
CA ASN A 21 6.20 -7.35 5.76
C ASN A 21 5.65 -8.09 4.54
N GLY A 22 4.79 -7.46 3.75
CA GLY A 22 4.26 -8.00 2.50
C GLY A 22 5.37 -8.32 1.48
N ILE A 23 6.34 -7.41 1.30
CA ILE A 23 7.51 -7.62 0.43
C ILE A 23 8.32 -8.83 0.91
N ASN A 24 8.67 -8.89 2.21
CA ASN A 24 9.42 -10.01 2.78
C ASN A 24 8.70 -11.36 2.60
N LEU A 25 7.37 -11.39 2.71
CA LEU A 25 6.55 -12.59 2.48
C LEU A 25 6.51 -12.96 1.00
N HIS A 26 6.41 -11.98 0.10
CA HIS A 26 6.45 -12.19 -1.33
C HIS A 26 7.76 -12.85 -1.77
N GLU A 27 8.90 -12.34 -1.30
CA GLU A 27 10.22 -12.89 -1.59
C GLU A 27 10.37 -14.34 -1.11
N LYS A 28 9.73 -14.68 0.02
CA LYS A 28 9.64 -16.05 0.55
C LYS A 28 8.61 -16.92 -0.16
N LYS A 29 7.92 -16.40 -1.19
CA LYS A 29 6.84 -17.06 -1.94
C LYS A 29 5.59 -17.37 -1.10
N SER A 30 5.45 -16.73 0.06
CA SER A 30 4.24 -16.75 0.90
C SER A 30 3.20 -15.78 0.34
N PHE A 31 2.71 -16.10 -0.87
CA PHE A 31 1.94 -15.13 -1.66
C PHE A 31 0.58 -14.78 -1.03
N LYS A 32 -0.10 -15.72 -0.37
CA LYS A 32 -1.38 -15.43 0.29
C LYS A 32 -1.19 -14.44 1.43
N GLU A 33 -0.22 -14.69 2.28
CA GLU A 33 0.12 -13.85 3.42
C GLU A 33 0.62 -12.47 2.95
N SER A 34 1.42 -12.43 1.88
CA SER A 34 1.86 -11.15 1.29
C SER A 34 0.69 -10.30 0.81
N ILE A 35 -0.32 -10.91 0.17
CA ILE A 35 -1.52 -10.22 -0.32
C ILE A 35 -2.31 -9.62 0.84
N GLU A 36 -2.45 -10.33 1.95
CA GLU A 36 -3.14 -9.82 3.13
C GLU A 36 -2.40 -8.62 3.74
N GLU A 37 -1.07 -8.64 3.82
CA GLU A 37 -0.30 -7.47 4.25
C GLU A 37 -0.43 -6.28 3.30
N PHE A 38 -0.39 -6.50 1.98
CA PHE A 38 -0.58 -5.43 1.01
C PHE A 38 -1.99 -4.82 1.08
N LYS A 39 -3.02 -5.63 1.31
CA LYS A 39 -4.38 -5.13 1.55
C LYS A 39 -4.46 -4.28 2.82
N LYS A 40 -3.78 -4.68 3.91
CA LYS A 40 -3.73 -3.90 5.15
C LYS A 40 -3.18 -2.50 4.87
N THR A 41 -2.05 -2.38 4.18
CA THR A 41 -1.48 -1.08 3.76
C THR A 41 -2.49 -0.24 2.97
N ALA A 42 -3.16 -0.82 1.98
CA ALA A 42 -4.14 -0.10 1.17
C ALA A 42 -5.40 0.32 1.95
N MET A 43 -5.72 -0.41 3.01
CA MET A 43 -6.88 -0.19 3.88
C MET A 43 -6.58 0.65 5.13
N THR A 44 -5.32 0.99 5.42
CA THR A 44 -4.94 1.81 6.59
C THR A 44 -5.71 3.13 6.61
N HIS A 45 -5.79 3.79 5.44
CA HIS A 45 -6.66 4.95 5.22
C HIS A 45 -7.33 4.81 3.84
N PRO A 46 -8.57 4.30 3.77
CA PRO A 46 -9.20 3.95 2.50
C PRO A 46 -9.68 5.20 1.75
N PHE A 47 -8.83 5.74 0.87
CA PHE A 47 -9.19 6.82 -0.06
C PHE A 47 -10.40 6.48 -0.96
N ASP A 48 -10.52 5.20 -1.30
CA ASP A 48 -11.69 4.59 -1.93
C ASP A 48 -11.90 3.21 -1.32
N SER A 49 -13.01 3.06 -0.58
CA SER A 49 -13.34 1.84 0.15
C SER A 49 -13.61 0.63 -0.74
N LYS A 50 -13.89 0.84 -2.04
CA LYS A 50 -14.18 -0.25 -2.99
C LYS A 50 -12.96 -0.67 -3.80
N HIS A 51 -11.93 0.18 -3.89
CA HIS A 51 -10.80 -0.04 -4.79
C HIS A 51 -10.11 -1.40 -4.61
N VAL A 52 -9.87 -1.81 -3.36
CA VAL A 52 -9.21 -3.09 -3.02
C VAL A 52 -10.07 -4.29 -3.42
N GLU A 53 -11.39 -4.19 -3.24
CA GLU A 53 -12.34 -5.23 -3.62
C GLU A 53 -12.45 -5.35 -5.14
N GLU A 54 -12.58 -4.22 -5.85
CA GLU A 54 -12.65 -4.17 -7.31
C GLU A 54 -11.39 -4.72 -7.97
N LEU A 55 -10.21 -4.41 -7.42
CA LEU A 55 -8.95 -5.01 -7.86
C LEU A 55 -8.99 -6.54 -7.68
N GLY A 56 -9.48 -7.02 -6.55
CA GLY A 56 -9.62 -8.46 -6.29
C GLY A 56 -10.55 -9.17 -7.27
N VAL A 57 -11.68 -8.55 -7.62
CA VAL A 57 -12.61 -9.07 -8.64
C VAL A 57 -11.93 -9.12 -10.00
N LYS A 58 -11.24 -8.04 -10.42
CA LYS A 58 -10.53 -7.99 -11.70
C LYS A 58 -9.45 -9.08 -11.78
N LEU A 59 -8.64 -9.23 -10.73
CA LEU A 59 -7.59 -10.24 -10.69
C LEU A 59 -8.14 -11.66 -10.81
N LYS A 60 -9.20 -11.98 -10.05
CA LYS A 60 -9.85 -13.29 -10.13
C LYS A 60 -10.45 -13.56 -11.51
N SER A 61 -11.13 -12.58 -12.09
CA SER A 61 -11.73 -12.70 -13.43
C SER A 61 -10.68 -12.88 -14.54
N GLY A 62 -9.49 -12.29 -14.37
CA GLY A 62 -8.37 -12.39 -15.30
C GLY A 62 -7.60 -13.71 -15.22
N SER A 63 -7.94 -14.61 -14.30
CA SER A 63 -7.25 -15.91 -14.09
C SER A 63 -5.75 -15.77 -13.84
N TYR A 64 -5.34 -14.71 -13.14
CA TYR A 64 -3.93 -14.48 -12.81
C TYR A 64 -3.41 -15.52 -11.82
N LYS A 65 -2.11 -15.82 -11.89
CA LYS A 65 -1.46 -16.65 -10.88
C LYS A 65 -1.33 -15.87 -9.57
N LEU A 66 -1.33 -16.57 -8.45
CA LEU A 66 -1.23 -15.98 -7.12
C LEU A 66 0.00 -15.05 -6.94
N GLN A 67 1.12 -15.37 -7.59
CA GLN A 67 2.29 -14.48 -7.61
C GLN A 67 2.01 -13.14 -8.31
N GLN A 68 1.28 -13.16 -9.43
CA GLN A 68 0.90 -11.95 -10.17
C GLN A 68 -0.12 -11.13 -9.39
N GLU A 69 -1.08 -11.80 -8.73
CA GLU A 69 -2.01 -11.13 -7.82
C GLU A 69 -1.26 -10.42 -6.69
N SER A 70 -0.27 -11.08 -6.10
CA SER A 70 0.59 -10.50 -5.07
C SER A 70 1.34 -9.26 -5.57
N ILE A 71 1.90 -9.29 -6.78
CA ILE A 71 2.54 -8.10 -7.39
C ILE A 71 1.53 -6.97 -7.62
N ALA A 72 0.32 -7.30 -8.08
CA ALA A 72 -0.71 -6.29 -8.30
C ALA A 72 -1.14 -5.62 -6.98
N TYR A 73 -1.32 -6.40 -5.92
CA TYR A 73 -1.59 -5.86 -4.59
C TYR A 73 -0.41 -5.08 -4.01
N MET A 74 0.83 -5.49 -4.27
CA MET A 74 2.03 -4.72 -3.89
C MET A 74 2.04 -3.34 -4.55
N GLY A 75 1.75 -3.26 -5.85
CA GLY A 75 1.63 -1.98 -6.56
C GLY A 75 0.51 -1.10 -5.99
N CYS A 76 -0.66 -1.69 -5.70
CA CYS A 76 -1.77 -0.99 -5.04
C CYS A 76 -1.37 -0.44 -3.67
N ALA A 77 -0.77 -1.26 -2.82
CA ALA A 77 -0.27 -0.87 -1.50
C ALA A 77 0.75 0.28 -1.59
N ALA A 78 1.66 0.21 -2.54
CA ALA A 78 2.69 1.23 -2.74
C ALA A 78 2.09 2.59 -3.14
N VAL A 79 1.10 2.59 -4.05
CA VAL A 79 0.37 3.82 -4.44
C VAL A 79 -0.43 4.40 -3.26
N HIS A 80 -1.08 3.56 -2.47
CA HIS A 80 -1.83 4.01 -1.28
C HIS A 80 -0.89 4.59 -0.21
N LEU A 81 0.26 3.97 0.01
CA LEU A 81 1.28 4.49 0.92
C LEU A 81 1.81 5.86 0.45
N ASN A 82 2.05 6.03 -0.85
CA ASN A 82 2.47 7.33 -1.39
C ASN A 82 1.41 8.41 -1.12
N LYS A 83 0.12 8.11 -1.31
CA LYS A 83 -0.98 9.04 -0.99
C LYS A 83 -1.04 9.39 0.50
N LEU A 84 -0.82 8.41 1.38
CA LEU A 84 -0.71 8.62 2.83
C LEU A 84 0.39 9.63 3.15
N ILE A 85 1.59 9.44 2.60
CA ILE A 85 2.74 10.33 2.82
C ILE A 85 2.44 11.76 2.29
N GLN A 86 1.82 11.86 1.11
CA GLN A 86 1.43 13.15 0.54
C GLN A 86 0.37 13.88 1.38
N GLY A 87 -0.46 13.14 2.13
CA GLY A 87 -1.46 13.69 3.03
C GLY A 87 -0.93 14.19 4.37
N LEU A 88 0.31 13.86 4.74
CA LEU A 88 0.97 14.42 5.94
C LEU A 88 1.40 15.87 5.71
N GLU A 89 1.36 16.67 6.78
CA GLU A 89 1.95 17.99 6.81
C GLU A 89 3.49 17.92 6.72
N ASP A 90 4.13 18.98 6.22
CA ASP A 90 5.59 18.99 5.96
C ASP A 90 6.44 18.68 7.21
N GLY A 91 5.99 19.10 8.40
CA GLY A 91 6.65 18.77 9.68
C GLY A 91 6.51 17.29 10.05
N GLN A 92 5.33 16.70 9.82
CA GLN A 92 5.04 15.29 10.11
C GLN A 92 5.76 14.34 9.16
N ARG A 93 5.98 14.74 7.90
CA ARG A 93 6.75 13.95 6.93
C ARG A 93 8.19 13.71 7.39
N GLN A 94 8.78 14.62 8.16
CA GLN A 94 10.13 14.45 8.71
C GLN A 94 10.19 13.43 9.85
N GLU A 95 9.06 13.13 10.50
CA GLU A 95 8.96 12.15 11.59
C GLU A 95 8.79 10.72 11.09
N VAL A 96 8.48 10.56 9.81
CA VAL A 96 8.40 9.29 9.13
C VAL A 96 9.67 9.15 8.31
N PRO A 97 10.62 8.26 8.68
CA PRO A 97 11.73 7.92 7.80
C PRO A 97 11.15 7.16 6.60
N VAL A 98 10.67 7.90 5.61
CA VAL A 98 10.28 7.35 4.32
C VAL A 98 11.58 7.05 3.59
N ASP A 99 11.71 5.82 3.12
CA ASP A 99 12.86 5.43 2.32
C ASP A 99 12.93 6.32 1.07
N ASP A 100 13.99 7.13 0.96
CA ASP A 100 14.19 8.04 -0.17
C ASP A 100 14.20 7.30 -1.52
N SER A 101 14.64 6.04 -1.52
CA SER A 101 14.60 5.21 -2.73
C SER A 101 13.17 4.90 -3.17
N LEU A 102 12.25 4.71 -2.21
CA LEU A 102 10.84 4.49 -2.46
C LEU A 102 10.15 5.76 -2.97
N MET A 103 10.44 6.92 -2.36
CA MET A 103 9.90 8.21 -2.79
C MET A 103 10.35 8.60 -4.20
N ASN A 104 11.61 8.31 -4.55
CA ASN A 104 12.11 8.58 -5.89
C ASN A 104 11.48 7.64 -6.93
N ALA A 105 11.25 6.37 -6.59
CA ALA A 105 10.51 5.45 -7.46
C ALA A 105 9.08 5.92 -7.74
N PHE A 106 8.38 6.48 -6.74
CA PHE A 106 7.01 6.99 -6.93
C PHE A 106 6.91 8.25 -7.79
N LYS A 107 7.94 9.10 -7.81
CA LYS A 107 7.96 10.30 -8.68
C LYS A 107 7.94 9.94 -10.16
N GLU A 108 8.48 8.78 -10.54
CA GLU A 108 8.49 8.31 -11.94
C GLU A 108 7.14 7.74 -12.39
N TRP A 109 6.18 7.55 -11.47
CA TRP A 109 4.86 6.96 -11.75
C TRP A 109 3.73 8.00 -11.85
N GLN A 110 4.04 9.30 -11.71
CA GLN A 110 3.11 10.41 -11.93
C GLN A 110 3.06 10.82 -13.40
#